data_AF-A0A966XMR9-F1
#
_entry.id   AF-A0A966XMR9-F1
#
_cell.length_a   1.000
_cell.length_b   1.000
_cell.length_c   1.000
_cell.angle_alpha   90.00
_cell.angle_beta   90.00
_cell.angle_gamma   90.00
#
_symmetry.space_group_name_H-M   'P 1'
#
loop_
_entity.id
_entity.type
_entity.pdbx_description
1 polymer ?
#
loop_
_entity_poly.entity_id
_entity_poly.type
_entity_poly.pdbx_seq_one_letter_code
_entity_poly.pdbx_strand_id
1 'polypeptide(L)'
;MAGLSKGELAKRTNLTIFKTRVKDKKPFTLVGGGEVYVGFKDAKLNKVFLDNIKSTSSFDAFTKTGLPTYTARSESTIALSKLYKDFEFAGRAQQGTAKEDAQLAELQRMIEDAKKEMGSDSINVKLATVIVNGVTGAESTPGTPKSDFHLLGSGGKEIAWISHKDGLNEKAFGQWGGVTDVAGEKIANHKEVTAFIETVQKLYGDTMPRATTVAREITDKELQHMAVYGPKYRQNYSRDNCTALLQGTITMKKQGTYYIIDSEGPSHKNGASLTNGYTPVLMAMYKGDRTQFGIKGARFSIYPKGGRRVSEYI
;
A
#
# COMPACT_ATOMS: atom_id res chain seq x y z
N MET A 1 -8.46 -6.25 10.42
CA MET A 1 -9.22 -5.86 9.21
C MET A 1 -10.53 -5.19 9.58
N ALA A 2 -10.88 -4.06 8.98
CA ALA A 2 -12.12 -3.33 9.27
C ALA A 2 -13.27 -3.80 8.36
N GLY A 3 -14.46 -3.97 8.94
CA GLY A 3 -15.66 -4.31 8.19
C GLY A 3 -16.39 -3.11 7.59
N LEU A 4 -17.30 -3.35 6.66
CA LEU A 4 -18.22 -2.33 6.14
C LEU A 4 -19.22 -1.90 7.23
N SER A 5 -19.68 -0.65 7.14
CA SER A 5 -20.74 -0.12 7.99
C SER A 5 -21.65 0.79 7.19
N LYS A 6 -22.85 1.11 7.72
CA LYS A 6 -23.72 2.12 7.10
C LYS A 6 -23.01 3.46 6.90
N GLY A 7 -22.19 3.86 7.88
CA GLY A 7 -21.38 5.08 7.79
C GLY A 7 -20.33 5.03 6.70
N GLU A 8 -19.77 3.85 6.39
CA GLU A 8 -18.84 3.67 5.27
C GLU A 8 -19.56 3.68 3.92
N LEU A 9 -20.73 3.04 3.83
CA LEU A 9 -21.55 3.04 2.61
C LEU A 9 -22.11 4.44 2.30
N ALA A 10 -22.30 5.29 3.31
CA ALA A 10 -22.77 6.66 3.15
C ALA A 10 -21.72 7.60 2.54
N LYS A 11 -20.45 7.17 2.45
CA LYS A 11 -19.38 7.99 1.90
C LYS A 11 -19.40 7.92 0.38
N ARG A 12 -19.32 9.09 -0.27
CA ARG A 12 -19.05 9.22 -1.71
C ARG A 12 -20.03 8.37 -2.54
N THR A 13 -19.50 7.42 -3.32
CA THR A 13 -20.24 6.49 -4.19
C THR A 13 -20.24 5.06 -3.66
N ASN A 14 -19.88 4.83 -2.38
CA ASN A 14 -19.69 3.49 -1.83
C ASN A 14 -20.96 2.64 -1.86
N LEU A 15 -22.14 3.23 -1.66
CA LEU A 15 -23.41 2.53 -1.86
C LEU A 15 -23.59 2.05 -3.31
N THR A 16 -23.22 2.89 -4.30
CA THR A 16 -23.26 2.51 -5.71
C THR A 16 -22.30 1.37 -5.99
N ILE A 17 -21.08 1.42 -5.47
CA ILE A 17 -20.07 0.36 -5.60
C ILE A 17 -20.61 -0.96 -5.04
N PHE A 18 -21.18 -0.94 -3.84
CA PHE A 18 -21.80 -2.11 -3.23
C PHE A 18 -22.87 -2.73 -4.13
N LYS A 19 -23.80 -1.90 -4.63
CA LYS A 19 -24.89 -2.35 -5.51
C LYS A 19 -24.37 -2.90 -6.83
N THR A 20 -23.39 -2.24 -7.45
CA THR A 20 -22.76 -2.70 -8.70
C THR A 20 -22.08 -4.04 -8.48
N ARG A 21 -21.35 -4.21 -7.38
CA ARG A 21 -20.66 -5.47 -7.08
C ARG A 21 -21.62 -6.65 -6.91
N VAL A 22 -22.73 -6.43 -6.21
CA VAL A 22 -23.82 -7.42 -6.08
C VAL A 22 -24.48 -7.72 -7.43
N LYS A 23 -24.75 -6.68 -8.24
CA LYS A 23 -25.33 -6.81 -9.58
C LYS A 23 -24.44 -7.63 -10.51
N ASP A 24 -23.14 -7.38 -10.48
CA ASP A 24 -22.13 -8.02 -11.33
C ASP A 24 -21.73 -9.40 -10.81
N LYS A 25 -22.34 -9.87 -9.71
CA LYS A 25 -22.03 -11.15 -9.05
C LYS A 25 -20.53 -11.30 -8.75
N LYS A 26 -19.90 -10.24 -8.25
CA LYS A 26 -18.52 -10.26 -7.76
C LYS A 26 -18.50 -10.62 -6.27
N PRO A 27 -17.52 -11.42 -5.80
CA PRO A 27 -17.43 -11.79 -4.40
C PRO A 27 -17.05 -10.61 -3.50
N PHE A 28 -17.40 -10.73 -2.23
CA PHE A 28 -16.93 -9.90 -1.13
C PHE A 28 -16.02 -10.74 -0.25
N THR A 29 -14.87 -10.17 0.12
CA THR A 29 -13.99 -10.76 1.11
C THR A 29 -14.60 -10.64 2.50
N LEU A 30 -14.43 -11.66 3.34
CA LEU A 30 -14.86 -11.64 4.73
C LEU A 30 -13.78 -11.09 5.66
N VAL A 31 -14.20 -10.45 6.75
CA VAL A 31 -13.30 -10.10 7.84
C VAL A 31 -12.78 -11.38 8.48
N GLY A 32 -11.49 -11.69 8.25
CA GLY A 32 -10.85 -12.95 8.67
C GLY A 32 -10.48 -13.88 7.51
N GLY A 33 -10.75 -13.48 6.26
CA GLY A 33 -10.42 -14.25 5.06
C GLY A 33 -11.58 -15.08 4.52
N GLY A 34 -11.47 -15.50 3.26
CA GLY A 34 -12.54 -16.17 2.51
C GLY A 34 -13.45 -15.19 1.77
N GLU A 35 -14.32 -15.74 0.92
CA GLU A 35 -15.17 -14.97 0.01
C GLU A 35 -16.63 -15.42 0.07
N VAL A 36 -17.54 -14.48 -0.18
CA VAL A 36 -18.97 -14.73 -0.27
C VAL A 36 -19.62 -13.83 -1.32
N TYR A 37 -20.68 -14.30 -1.97
CA TYR A 37 -21.53 -13.44 -2.79
C TYR A 37 -22.66 -12.89 -1.93
N VAL A 38 -22.90 -11.58 -1.99
CA VAL A 38 -24.03 -10.95 -1.31
C VAL A 38 -25.21 -10.85 -2.28
N GLY A 39 -26.42 -11.11 -1.79
CA GLY A 39 -27.65 -11.19 -2.59
C GLY A 39 -28.15 -12.62 -2.75
N PHE A 40 -28.85 -12.89 -3.86
CA PHE A 40 -29.43 -14.19 -4.15
C PHE A 40 -28.84 -14.78 -5.44
N LYS A 41 -28.75 -16.12 -5.52
CA LYS A 41 -28.31 -16.81 -6.74
C LYS A 41 -29.35 -16.66 -7.85
N ASP A 42 -30.64 -16.71 -7.48
CA ASP A 42 -31.77 -16.43 -8.37
C ASP A 42 -31.78 -14.96 -8.82
N ALA A 43 -31.85 -14.74 -10.13
CA ALA A 43 -31.73 -13.42 -10.72
C ALA A 43 -32.92 -12.50 -10.40
N LYS A 44 -34.14 -13.04 -10.27
CA LYS A 44 -35.34 -12.24 -9.97
C LYS A 44 -35.30 -11.77 -8.52
N LEU A 45 -34.98 -12.67 -7.59
CA LEU A 45 -34.81 -12.32 -6.18
C LEU A 45 -33.65 -11.35 -5.97
N ASN A 46 -32.53 -11.53 -6.68
CA ASN A 46 -31.40 -10.61 -6.58
C ASN A 46 -31.74 -9.20 -7.10
N LYS A 47 -32.56 -9.11 -8.16
CA LYS A 47 -33.06 -7.83 -8.64
C LYS A 47 -33.94 -7.14 -7.60
N VAL A 48 -34.88 -7.87 -7.00
CA VAL A 48 -35.75 -7.34 -5.92
C VAL A 48 -34.92 -6.87 -4.72
N PHE A 49 -33.91 -7.64 -4.34
CA PHE A 49 -32.97 -7.26 -3.29
C PHE A 49 -32.28 -5.92 -3.60
N LEU A 50 -31.74 -5.75 -4.81
CA LEU A 50 -31.07 -4.52 -5.25
C LEU A 50 -32.02 -3.31 -5.35
N ASP A 51 -33.27 -3.54 -5.78
CA ASP A 51 -34.30 -2.50 -5.88
C ASP A 51 -34.73 -1.97 -4.49
N ASN A 52 -34.66 -2.82 -3.46
CA ASN A 52 -34.96 -2.48 -2.07
C ASN A 52 -33.82 -1.72 -1.36
N ILE A 53 -32.58 -1.82 -1.86
CA ILE A 53 -31.44 -1.02 -1.36
C ILE A 53 -31.43 0.34 -2.06
N LYS A 54 -32.21 1.29 -1.53
CA LYS A 54 -32.33 2.65 -2.08
C LYS A 54 -31.37 3.64 -1.41
N SER A 55 -31.08 3.43 -0.14
CA SER A 55 -30.21 4.28 0.67
C SER A 55 -29.45 3.43 1.71
N THR A 56 -28.57 4.04 2.49
CA THR A 56 -27.88 3.35 3.58
C THR A 56 -28.81 2.95 4.73
N SER A 57 -29.96 3.61 4.90
CA SER A 57 -30.98 3.21 5.87
C SER A 57 -31.70 1.92 5.47
N SER A 58 -31.71 1.53 4.19
CA SER A 58 -32.23 0.22 3.77
C SER A 58 -31.54 -0.96 4.46
N PHE A 59 -30.32 -0.76 4.99
CA PHE A 59 -29.59 -1.81 5.71
C PHE A 59 -30.16 -2.10 7.11
N ASP A 60 -31.03 -1.24 7.64
CA ASP A 60 -31.63 -1.44 8.96
C ASP A 60 -32.49 -2.70 9.03
N ALA A 61 -33.16 -3.04 7.92
CA ALA A 61 -33.95 -4.26 7.76
C ALA A 61 -33.11 -5.55 7.93
N PHE A 62 -31.80 -5.48 7.75
CA PHE A 62 -30.88 -6.63 7.80
C PHE A 62 -30.06 -6.69 9.09
N THR A 63 -30.29 -5.77 10.04
CA THR A 63 -29.50 -5.72 11.28
C THR A 63 -29.66 -6.98 12.14
N LYS A 64 -30.88 -7.55 12.16
CA LYS A 64 -31.20 -8.77 12.94
C LYS A 64 -31.06 -10.05 12.13
N THR A 65 -31.43 -10.00 10.84
CA THR A 65 -31.51 -11.18 9.97
C THR A 65 -30.24 -11.44 9.16
N GLY A 66 -29.37 -10.43 9.04
CA GLY A 66 -28.21 -10.47 8.16
C GLY A 66 -28.58 -10.20 6.69
N LEU A 67 -27.59 -9.79 5.91
CA LEU A 67 -27.69 -9.70 4.47
C LEU A 67 -27.72 -11.11 3.86
N PRO A 68 -28.59 -11.38 2.88
CA PRO A 68 -28.57 -12.65 2.17
C PRO A 68 -27.24 -12.84 1.45
N THR A 69 -26.74 -14.07 1.46
CA THR A 69 -25.47 -14.45 0.86
C THR A 69 -25.53 -15.85 0.27
N TYR A 70 -24.64 -16.15 -0.67
CA TYR A 70 -24.49 -17.49 -1.20
C TYR A 70 -23.04 -17.82 -1.56
N THR A 71 -22.75 -19.12 -1.59
CA THR A 71 -21.54 -19.72 -2.14
C THR A 71 -21.95 -20.75 -3.21
N ALA A 72 -20.98 -21.49 -3.77
CA ALA A 72 -21.29 -22.60 -4.65
C ALA A 72 -22.09 -23.72 -3.95
N ARG A 73 -21.99 -23.83 -2.62
CA ARG A 73 -22.48 -24.98 -1.84
C ARG A 73 -23.69 -24.68 -0.95
N SER A 74 -23.94 -23.42 -0.61
CA SER A 74 -25.00 -23.03 0.32
C SER A 74 -25.44 -21.58 0.18
N GLU A 75 -26.64 -21.29 0.66
CA GLU A 75 -27.14 -19.94 0.92
C GLU A 75 -27.17 -19.70 2.44
N SER A 76 -26.89 -18.47 2.86
CA SER A 76 -26.83 -18.09 4.28
C SER A 76 -27.08 -16.58 4.44
N THR A 77 -26.89 -16.05 5.65
CA THR A 77 -26.89 -14.60 5.89
C THR A 77 -25.66 -14.13 6.64
N ILE A 78 -25.29 -12.87 6.44
CA ILE A 78 -24.13 -12.27 7.10
C ILE A 78 -24.36 -10.83 7.55
N ALA A 79 -23.78 -10.44 8.68
CA ALA A 79 -23.77 -9.04 9.08
C ALA A 79 -22.93 -8.18 8.12
N LEU A 80 -23.39 -6.96 7.82
CA LEU A 80 -22.64 -6.00 6.97
C LEU A 80 -21.20 -5.78 7.48
N SER A 81 -21.02 -5.74 8.80
CA SER A 81 -19.71 -5.58 9.47
C SER A 81 -18.76 -6.77 9.32
N LYS A 82 -19.22 -7.90 8.78
CA LYS A 82 -18.37 -9.05 8.46
C LYS A 82 -17.86 -9.03 7.03
N LEU A 83 -18.37 -8.14 6.18
CA LEU A 83 -17.80 -7.89 4.86
C LEU A 83 -16.59 -6.98 5.02
N TYR A 84 -15.43 -7.41 4.56
CA TYR A 84 -14.21 -6.62 4.60
C TYR A 84 -14.37 -5.36 3.74
N LYS A 85 -13.97 -4.22 4.30
CA LYS A 85 -13.91 -2.96 3.57
C LYS A 85 -12.64 -2.94 2.73
N ASP A 86 -12.71 -3.48 1.53
CA ASP A 86 -11.60 -3.47 0.58
C ASP A 86 -11.39 -2.11 -0.11
N PHE A 87 -10.46 -2.09 -1.06
CA PHE A 87 -9.98 -0.90 -1.76
C PHE A 87 -11.08 -0.13 -2.50
N GLU A 88 -12.14 -0.79 -2.98
CA GLU A 88 -13.23 -0.08 -3.69
C GLU A 88 -14.05 0.78 -2.71
N PHE A 89 -14.06 0.43 -1.43
CA PHE A 89 -14.81 1.13 -0.39
C PHE A 89 -13.95 2.11 0.45
N ALA A 90 -12.64 2.17 0.20
CA ALA A 90 -11.69 2.93 1.00
C ALA A 90 -11.59 4.43 0.64
N GLY A 91 -11.32 5.27 1.65
CA GLY A 91 -10.96 6.68 1.44
C GLY A 91 -9.59 6.85 0.75
N ARG A 92 -9.28 7.96 0.05
CA ARG A 92 -7.93 8.20 -0.56
C ARG A 92 -6.74 7.97 0.39
N ALA A 93 -6.92 8.14 1.70
CA ALA A 93 -5.89 7.82 2.71
C ALA A 93 -5.85 6.34 3.13
N GLN A 94 -6.96 5.59 2.99
CA GLN A 94 -7.06 4.14 3.22
C GLN A 94 -6.86 3.30 1.96
N GLN A 95 -6.89 3.91 0.76
CA GLN A 95 -6.66 3.21 -0.51
C GLN A 95 -5.24 2.66 -0.62
N GLY A 96 -4.25 3.30 0.03
CA GLY A 96 -2.89 2.74 0.17
C GLY A 96 -2.91 1.44 0.96
N THR A 97 -3.39 1.49 2.20
CA THR A 97 -3.43 0.34 3.11
C THR A 97 -4.32 -0.81 2.59
N ALA A 98 -5.43 -0.54 1.92
CA ALA A 98 -6.30 -1.60 1.39
C ALA A 98 -5.70 -2.32 0.17
N LYS A 99 -4.94 -1.60 -0.67
CA LYS A 99 -4.18 -2.23 -1.76
C LYS A 99 -3.00 -2.99 -1.20
N GLU A 100 -2.31 -2.43 -0.23
CA GLU A 100 -1.22 -3.11 0.48
C GLU A 100 -1.72 -4.39 1.18
N ASP A 101 -2.86 -4.35 1.87
CA ASP A 101 -3.52 -5.51 2.48
C ASP A 101 -3.86 -6.59 1.43
N ALA A 102 -4.37 -6.19 0.26
CA ALA A 102 -4.68 -7.12 -0.82
C ALA A 102 -3.42 -7.76 -1.42
N GLN A 103 -2.34 -6.99 -1.60
CA GLN A 103 -1.06 -7.51 -2.06
C GLN A 103 -0.43 -8.46 -1.03
N LEU A 104 -0.57 -8.16 0.26
CA LEU A 104 -0.13 -9.05 1.32
C LEU A 104 -0.92 -10.36 1.33
N ALA A 105 -2.25 -10.30 1.23
CA ALA A 105 -3.09 -11.49 1.20
C ALA A 105 -2.76 -12.40 0.00
N GLU A 106 -2.50 -11.79 -1.16
CA GLU A 106 -2.09 -12.54 -2.35
C GLU A 106 -0.69 -13.14 -2.20
N LEU A 107 0.26 -12.41 -1.62
CA LEU A 107 1.59 -12.94 -1.29
C LEU A 107 1.51 -14.12 -0.31
N GLN A 108 0.69 -14.01 0.74
CA GLN A 108 0.44 -15.10 1.68
C GLN A 108 -0.12 -16.33 0.96
N ARG A 109 -1.13 -16.14 0.11
CA ARG A 109 -1.71 -17.23 -0.69
C ARG A 109 -0.66 -17.89 -1.59
N MET A 110 0.13 -17.10 -2.31
CA MET A 110 1.20 -17.60 -3.17
C MET A 110 2.23 -18.44 -2.39
N ILE A 111 2.66 -17.98 -1.21
CA ILE A 111 3.60 -18.71 -0.34
C ILE A 111 2.98 -20.04 0.13
N GLU A 112 1.72 -20.03 0.57
CA GLU A 112 1.03 -21.25 1.00
C GLU A 112 0.87 -22.27 -0.12
N ASP A 113 0.55 -21.80 -1.34
CA ASP A 113 0.42 -22.70 -2.49
C ASP A 113 1.77 -23.28 -2.91
N ALA A 114 2.85 -22.50 -2.85
CA ALA A 114 4.20 -22.98 -3.10
C ALA A 114 4.69 -24.00 -2.05
N LYS A 115 4.36 -23.80 -0.76
CA LYS A 115 4.62 -24.78 0.31
C LYS A 115 3.93 -26.11 0.02
N LYS A 116 2.65 -26.07 -0.36
CA LYS A 116 1.89 -27.27 -0.75
C LYS A 116 2.50 -27.97 -1.96
N GLU A 117 2.86 -27.21 -3.00
CA GLU A 117 3.47 -27.74 -4.22
C GLU A 117 4.82 -28.42 -3.94
N MET A 118 5.60 -27.87 -3.02
CA MET A 118 6.90 -28.42 -2.62
C MET A 118 6.79 -29.55 -1.58
N GLY A 119 5.62 -29.76 -0.98
CA GLY A 119 5.45 -30.69 0.13
C GLY A 119 6.31 -30.32 1.35
N SER A 120 6.50 -29.03 1.61
CA SER A 120 7.40 -28.50 2.66
C SER A 120 6.73 -27.38 3.44
N ASP A 121 7.02 -27.29 4.74
CA ASP A 121 6.52 -26.22 5.62
C ASP A 121 7.18 -24.86 5.35
N SER A 122 8.23 -24.85 4.53
CA SER A 122 8.90 -23.63 4.10
C SER A 122 9.41 -23.72 2.66
N ILE A 123 9.63 -22.55 2.06
CA ILE A 123 10.19 -22.42 0.71
C ILE A 123 11.41 -21.50 0.72
N ASN A 124 12.31 -21.69 -0.24
CA ASN A 124 13.34 -20.70 -0.53
C ASN A 124 12.80 -19.74 -1.57
N VAL A 125 13.03 -18.44 -1.38
CA VAL A 125 12.62 -17.42 -2.34
C VAL A 125 13.80 -16.56 -2.77
N LYS A 126 13.77 -16.11 -4.02
CA LYS A 126 14.61 -15.02 -4.52
C LYS A 126 13.78 -13.75 -4.51
N LEU A 127 14.11 -12.84 -3.62
CA LEU A 127 13.50 -11.52 -3.50
C LEU A 127 14.41 -10.49 -4.19
N ALA A 128 13.99 -9.97 -5.35
CA ALA A 128 14.84 -9.24 -6.29
C ALA A 128 16.12 -10.04 -6.64
N THR A 129 17.24 -9.79 -5.96
CA THR A 129 18.50 -10.55 -6.16
C THR A 129 18.97 -11.29 -4.92
N VAL A 130 18.22 -11.25 -3.82
CA VAL A 130 18.61 -11.85 -2.54
C VAL A 130 17.88 -13.17 -2.37
N ILE A 131 18.62 -14.25 -2.08
CA ILE A 131 18.02 -15.54 -1.70
C ILE A 131 17.68 -15.47 -0.21
N VAL A 132 16.42 -15.73 0.11
CA VAL A 132 15.87 -15.80 1.46
C VAL A 132 15.42 -17.24 1.68
N ASN A 133 16.09 -17.94 2.58
CA ASN A 133 15.84 -19.35 2.84
C ASN A 133 14.81 -19.55 3.94
N GLY A 134 14.03 -20.62 3.84
CA GLY A 134 13.13 -21.06 4.91
C GLY A 134 11.96 -20.11 5.17
N VAL A 135 11.39 -19.52 4.13
CA VAL A 135 10.19 -18.67 4.22
C VAL A 135 8.97 -19.53 4.55
N THR A 136 8.29 -19.20 5.65
CA THR A 136 7.10 -19.90 6.14
C THR A 136 5.80 -19.13 5.90
N GLY A 137 5.89 -17.81 5.67
CA GLY A 137 4.76 -16.91 5.48
C GLY A 137 5.19 -15.45 5.26
N ALA A 138 4.21 -14.55 5.27
CA ALA A 138 4.43 -13.11 5.18
C ALA A 138 3.39 -12.35 6.03
N GLU A 139 3.76 -11.19 6.58
CA GLU A 139 2.88 -10.36 7.39
C GLU A 139 3.08 -8.85 7.11
N SER A 140 2.09 -8.05 7.51
CA SER A 140 2.20 -6.58 7.51
C SER A 140 3.17 -6.16 8.60
N THR A 141 3.98 -5.15 8.33
CA THR A 141 4.96 -4.66 9.31
C THR A 141 4.29 -3.71 10.32
N PRO A 142 4.32 -4.01 11.63
CA PRO A 142 3.71 -3.13 12.63
C PRO A 142 4.38 -1.76 12.75
N GLY A 143 3.56 -0.72 12.94
CA GLY A 143 4.00 0.66 13.16
C GLY A 143 4.04 1.47 11.86
N THR A 144 4.94 2.46 11.81
CA THR A 144 5.20 3.25 10.60
C THR A 144 6.66 3.14 10.12
N PRO A 145 7.27 1.95 10.06
CA PRO A 145 8.62 1.79 9.53
C PRO A 145 8.62 1.90 8.00
N LYS A 146 9.80 1.83 7.39
CA LYS A 146 9.91 1.85 5.92
C LYS A 146 9.29 0.62 5.24
N SER A 147 9.40 -0.53 5.90
CA SER A 147 8.89 -1.81 5.44
C SER A 147 7.37 -1.83 5.50
N ASP A 148 6.75 -2.22 4.40
CA ASP A 148 5.30 -2.38 4.29
C ASP A 148 4.93 -3.83 4.68
N PHE A 149 5.69 -4.82 4.17
CA PHE A 149 5.54 -6.25 4.49
C PHE A 149 6.86 -6.89 4.91
N HIS A 150 6.81 -8.00 5.63
CA HIS A 150 7.97 -8.81 5.92
C HIS A 150 7.70 -10.30 5.71
N LEU A 151 8.74 -11.05 5.37
CA LEU A 151 8.70 -12.51 5.27
C LEU A 151 9.06 -13.13 6.61
N LEU A 152 8.34 -14.19 6.95
CA LEU A 152 8.53 -14.97 8.17
C LEU A 152 9.36 -16.21 7.86
N GLY A 153 10.19 -16.61 8.84
CA GLY A 153 10.88 -17.89 8.88
C GLY A 153 10.39 -18.76 10.03
N SER A 154 11.21 -19.73 10.41
CA SER A 154 10.92 -20.60 11.56
C SER A 154 10.65 -19.80 12.84
N GLY A 155 9.63 -20.21 13.60
CA GLY A 155 9.22 -19.56 14.85
C GLY A 155 8.65 -18.15 14.71
N GLY A 156 8.22 -17.74 13.49
CA GLY A 156 7.68 -16.41 13.24
C GLY A 156 8.75 -15.30 13.20
N LYS A 157 10.02 -15.67 13.01
CA LYS A 157 11.11 -14.69 12.90
C LYS A 157 11.01 -13.92 11.58
N GLU A 158 11.14 -12.60 11.62
CA GLU A 158 11.30 -11.77 10.43
C GLU A 158 12.67 -12.03 9.77
N ILE A 159 12.66 -12.37 8.48
CA ILE A 159 13.88 -12.76 7.74
C ILE A 159 14.11 -11.94 6.46
N ALA A 160 13.11 -11.20 5.98
CA ALA A 160 13.26 -10.23 4.91
C ALA A 160 12.17 -9.15 4.99
N TRP A 161 12.46 -7.94 4.51
CA TRP A 161 11.59 -6.77 4.61
C TRP A 161 11.39 -6.15 3.23
N ILE A 162 10.16 -5.78 2.91
CA ILE A 162 9.75 -5.32 1.59
C ILE A 162 9.13 -3.94 1.74
N SER A 163 9.70 -2.93 1.06
CA SER A 163 8.93 -1.73 0.77
C SER A 163 8.14 -1.94 -0.53
N HIS A 164 6.84 -1.72 -0.48
CA HIS A 164 5.93 -1.86 -1.59
C HIS A 164 5.48 -0.48 -2.10
N LYS A 165 5.30 -0.36 -3.42
CA LYS A 165 4.73 0.84 -4.05
C LYS A 165 3.63 0.42 -5.03
N ASP A 166 2.60 1.24 -5.14
CA ASP A 166 1.47 0.97 -6.02
C ASP A 166 1.75 1.37 -7.48
N GLY A 167 1.02 0.74 -8.40
CA GLY A 167 1.04 0.98 -9.84
C GLY A 167 2.36 0.64 -10.53
N LEU A 168 2.51 1.03 -11.80
CA LEU A 168 3.55 0.49 -12.70
C LEU A 168 4.62 1.50 -13.12
N ASN A 169 4.46 2.77 -12.75
CA ASN A 169 5.38 3.85 -13.14
C ASN A 169 5.62 4.82 -11.98
N GLU A 170 6.59 5.71 -12.15
CA GLU A 170 7.01 6.69 -11.14
C GLU A 170 5.93 7.69 -10.75
N LYS A 171 4.87 7.83 -11.56
CA LYS A 171 3.70 8.70 -11.30
C LYS A 171 2.61 8.01 -10.51
N ALA A 172 2.68 6.69 -10.37
CA ALA A 172 1.61 5.89 -9.80
C ALA A 172 1.65 5.80 -8.27
N PHE A 173 2.76 6.17 -7.65
CA PHE A 173 2.90 6.26 -6.20
C PHE A 173 3.27 7.68 -5.76
N GLY A 174 3.14 7.93 -4.45
CA GLY A 174 3.40 9.24 -3.86
C GLY A 174 4.89 9.54 -3.74
N GLN A 175 5.48 9.17 -2.61
CA GLN A 175 6.82 9.60 -2.19
C GLN A 175 7.70 8.39 -1.86
N TRP A 176 9.01 8.57 -1.91
CA TRP A 176 9.96 7.58 -1.39
C TRP A 176 9.98 7.62 0.14
N GLY A 177 10.12 8.82 0.71
CA GLY A 177 10.21 9.02 2.15
C GLY A 177 9.95 10.47 2.54
N GLY A 178 9.71 10.70 3.84
CA GLY A 178 9.61 12.04 4.41
C GLY A 178 10.98 12.69 4.58
N VAL A 179 10.98 13.92 5.09
CA VAL A 179 12.21 14.66 5.45
C VAL A 179 12.17 15.24 6.87
N THR A 180 11.14 14.90 7.65
CA THR A 180 11.01 15.28 9.07
C THR A 180 11.63 14.20 9.96
N ASP A 181 11.71 14.42 11.27
CA ASP A 181 12.27 13.44 12.22
C ASP A 181 11.60 12.06 12.16
N VAL A 182 10.32 12.00 11.81
CA VAL A 182 9.58 10.74 11.56
C VAL A 182 10.23 9.88 10.47
N ALA A 183 10.91 10.50 9.50
CA ALA A 183 11.65 9.81 8.45
C ALA A 183 13.01 9.27 8.94
N GLY A 184 13.43 9.62 10.15
CA GLY A 184 14.72 9.30 10.74
C GLY A 184 15.62 10.52 10.85
N GLU A 185 16.29 10.66 11.99
CA GLU A 185 17.15 11.79 12.33
C GLU A 185 18.24 12.05 11.28
N LYS A 186 18.84 10.98 10.72
CA LYS A 186 19.86 11.09 9.67
C LYS A 186 19.33 11.75 8.38
N ILE A 187 18.06 11.53 8.03
CA ILE A 187 17.43 12.16 6.87
C ILE A 187 17.10 13.62 7.21
N ALA A 188 16.44 13.85 8.35
CA ALA A 188 16.00 15.18 8.77
C ALA A 188 17.16 16.17 8.89
N ASN A 189 18.29 15.72 9.43
CA ASN A 189 19.48 16.53 9.65
C ASN A 189 20.48 16.46 8.47
N HIS A 190 20.12 15.84 7.34
CA HIS A 190 21.03 15.75 6.20
C HIS A 190 21.26 17.14 5.58
N LYS A 191 22.52 17.47 5.28
CA LYS A 191 22.93 18.78 4.74
C LYS A 191 22.13 19.23 3.51
N GLU A 192 21.81 18.30 2.60
CA GLU A 192 21.02 18.61 1.41
C GLU A 192 19.54 18.89 1.73
N VAL A 193 19.00 18.20 2.76
CA VAL A 193 17.62 18.41 3.24
C VAL A 193 17.50 19.78 3.90
N THR A 194 18.40 20.09 4.84
CA THR A 194 18.39 21.37 5.56
C THR A 194 18.62 22.54 4.60
N ALA A 195 19.59 22.44 3.68
CA ALA A 195 19.84 23.46 2.67
C ALA A 195 18.64 23.66 1.72
N PHE A 196 17.89 22.59 1.40
CA PHE A 196 16.68 22.69 0.59
C PHE A 196 15.56 23.41 1.35
N ILE A 197 15.33 23.04 2.61
CA ILE A 197 14.35 23.70 3.48
C ILE A 197 14.63 25.21 3.57
N GLU A 198 15.88 25.59 3.87
CA GLU A 198 16.29 26.99 3.95
C GLU A 198 16.08 27.75 2.63
N THR A 199 16.33 27.09 1.49
CA THR A 199 16.11 27.72 0.18
C THR A 199 14.62 27.99 -0.04
N VAL A 200 13.76 27.02 0.25
CA VAL A 200 12.30 27.18 0.09
C VAL A 200 11.76 28.24 1.06
N GLN A 201 12.26 28.30 2.30
CA GLN A 201 11.92 29.35 3.26
C GLN A 201 12.32 30.74 2.76
N LYS A 202 13.51 30.90 2.17
CA LYS A 202 13.96 32.16 1.56
C LYS A 202 13.10 32.57 0.37
N LEU A 203 12.66 31.62 -0.44
CA LEU A 203 11.84 31.89 -1.63
C LEU A 203 10.39 32.27 -1.30
N TYR A 204 9.77 31.64 -0.30
CA TYR A 204 8.33 31.74 -0.06
C TYR A 204 7.93 32.27 1.32
N GLY A 205 8.88 32.51 2.21
CA GLY A 205 8.60 32.96 3.58
C GLY A 205 7.76 31.95 4.34
N ASP A 206 6.63 32.40 4.88
CA ASP A 206 5.76 31.59 5.76
C ASP A 206 4.60 30.89 5.02
N THR A 207 4.44 31.09 3.72
CA THR A 207 3.28 30.60 2.97
C THR A 207 3.67 30.12 1.57
N MET A 208 3.41 28.83 1.30
CA MET A 208 3.66 28.23 -0.01
C MET A 208 2.64 28.75 -1.04
N PRO A 209 3.06 29.28 -2.20
CA PRO A 209 2.12 29.72 -3.22
C PRO A 209 1.29 28.55 -3.77
N ARG A 210 0.03 28.83 -4.16
CA ARG A 210 -0.89 27.82 -4.69
C ARG A 210 -0.35 27.21 -5.98
N ALA A 211 -0.59 25.91 -6.15
CA ALA A 211 -0.19 25.14 -7.34
C ALA A 211 1.33 25.11 -7.61
N THR A 212 2.15 25.47 -6.63
CA THR A 212 3.61 25.42 -6.75
C THR A 212 4.17 24.05 -6.34
N THR A 213 5.16 23.58 -7.08
CA THR A 213 6.01 22.45 -6.70
C THR A 213 7.44 22.80 -7.08
N VAL A 214 8.35 22.87 -6.12
CA VAL A 214 9.79 23.03 -6.37
C VAL A 214 10.52 21.76 -6.03
N ALA A 215 11.61 21.48 -6.74
CA ALA A 215 12.42 20.29 -6.51
C ALA A 215 13.91 20.60 -6.52
N ARG A 216 14.70 19.76 -5.85
CA ARG A 216 16.16 19.77 -5.89
C ARG A 216 16.68 18.36 -6.07
N GLU A 217 17.62 18.18 -6.99
CA GLU A 217 18.28 16.88 -7.16
C GLU A 217 19.12 16.54 -5.92
N ILE A 218 19.03 15.27 -5.49
CA ILE A 218 19.87 14.77 -4.40
C ILE A 218 21.15 14.25 -5.01
N THR A 219 22.29 14.73 -4.55
CA THR A 219 23.62 14.28 -4.98
C THR A 219 24.12 13.12 -4.13
N ASP A 220 23.82 13.11 -2.83
CA ASP A 220 24.26 12.07 -1.91
C ASP A 220 23.47 10.77 -2.10
N LYS A 221 24.17 9.73 -2.53
CA LYS A 221 23.57 8.39 -2.76
C LYS A 221 23.07 7.74 -1.48
N GLU A 222 23.66 8.04 -0.34
CA GLU A 222 23.19 7.55 0.95
C GLU A 222 21.84 8.17 1.30
N LEU A 223 21.64 9.47 1.08
CA LEU A 223 20.32 10.09 1.26
C LEU A 223 19.27 9.49 0.31
N GLN A 224 19.62 9.26 -0.97
CA GLN A 224 18.73 8.58 -1.91
C GLN A 224 18.32 7.19 -1.41
N HIS A 225 19.29 6.39 -0.95
CA HIS A 225 19.03 5.04 -0.47
C HIS A 225 18.32 5.02 0.88
N MET A 226 18.58 5.95 1.79
CA MET A 226 17.82 6.09 3.03
C MET A 226 16.34 6.38 2.76
N ALA A 227 16.05 7.23 1.77
CA ALA A 227 14.67 7.50 1.37
C ALA A 227 13.98 6.26 0.77
N VAL A 228 14.70 5.48 -0.04
CA VAL A 228 14.14 4.34 -0.78
C VAL A 228 14.03 3.08 0.08
N TYR A 229 15.07 2.75 0.87
CA TYR A 229 15.18 1.50 1.61
C TYR A 229 15.06 1.66 3.12
N GLY A 230 15.15 2.89 3.64
CA GLY A 230 14.84 3.23 5.03
C GLY A 230 16.02 3.88 5.76
N PRO A 231 15.75 4.58 6.88
CA PRO A 231 16.75 5.41 7.57
C PRO A 231 17.92 4.63 8.17
N LYS A 232 17.82 3.30 8.27
CA LYS A 232 18.90 2.42 8.73
C LYS A 232 19.69 1.80 7.57
N TYR A 233 19.64 2.39 6.37
CA TYR A 233 20.49 1.97 5.24
C TYR A 233 21.96 1.85 5.67
N ARG A 234 22.67 0.84 5.11
CA ARG A 234 24.00 0.33 5.51
C ARG A 234 24.07 -0.43 6.84
N GLN A 235 23.00 -0.54 7.60
CA GLN A 235 22.94 -1.44 8.75
C GLN A 235 22.42 -2.83 8.32
N ASN A 236 22.17 -3.72 9.27
CA ASN A 236 21.48 -4.97 9.00
C ASN A 236 20.08 -4.71 8.42
N TYR A 237 19.60 -5.63 7.58
CA TYR A 237 18.22 -5.55 7.11
C TYR A 237 17.27 -5.58 8.30
N SER A 238 16.25 -4.72 8.22
CA SER A 238 15.25 -4.54 9.27
C SER A 238 14.03 -3.84 8.67
N ARG A 239 13.03 -3.62 9.52
CA ARG A 239 11.85 -2.82 9.16
C ARG A 239 12.19 -1.41 8.64
N ASP A 240 13.32 -0.83 9.05
CA ASP A 240 13.82 0.48 8.60
C ASP A 240 15.04 0.40 7.68
N ASN A 241 15.32 -0.79 7.15
CA ASN A 241 16.33 -1.04 6.13
C ASN A 241 15.90 -2.26 5.30
N CYS A 242 14.96 -2.03 4.38
CA CYS A 242 14.25 -3.08 3.66
C CYS A 242 15.18 -3.90 2.77
N THR A 243 14.98 -5.21 2.69
CA THR A 243 15.73 -6.10 1.79
C THR A 243 15.50 -5.74 0.32
N ALA A 244 14.27 -5.38 -0.04
CA ALA A 244 13.90 -5.03 -1.40
C ALA A 244 12.81 -3.96 -1.47
N LEU A 245 12.73 -3.32 -2.63
CA LEU A 245 11.63 -2.51 -3.11
C LEU A 245 10.90 -3.29 -4.20
N LEU A 246 9.58 -3.43 -4.09
CA LEU A 246 8.71 -3.98 -5.13
C LEU A 246 7.65 -2.94 -5.50
N GLN A 247 7.26 -2.90 -6.78
CA GLN A 247 6.26 -1.95 -7.26
C GLN A 247 5.20 -2.63 -8.12
N GLY A 248 3.92 -2.40 -7.81
CA GLY A 248 2.78 -2.96 -8.53
C GLY A 248 2.32 -4.30 -7.95
N THR A 249 1.62 -5.11 -8.75
CA THR A 249 1.11 -6.40 -8.28
C THR A 249 2.28 -7.36 -8.03
N ILE A 250 2.34 -7.95 -6.84
CA ILE A 250 3.35 -8.94 -6.48
C ILE A 250 3.06 -10.24 -7.25
N THR A 251 4.11 -10.85 -7.80
CA THR A 251 4.03 -12.13 -8.51
C THR A 251 5.03 -13.10 -7.93
N MET A 252 4.73 -14.39 -8.05
CA MET A 252 5.64 -15.45 -7.62
C MET A 252 5.72 -16.57 -8.66
N LYS A 253 6.95 -16.98 -9.01
CA LYS A 253 7.19 -18.02 -10.04
C LYS A 253 8.25 -19.02 -9.57
N LYS A 254 8.00 -20.31 -9.75
CA LYS A 254 8.99 -21.35 -9.44
C LYS A 254 10.17 -21.29 -10.41
N GLN A 255 11.38 -21.38 -9.87
CA GLN A 255 12.62 -21.52 -10.65
C GLN A 255 13.57 -22.50 -9.95
N GLY A 256 13.61 -23.72 -10.45
CA GLY A 256 14.42 -24.78 -9.85
C GLY A 256 13.98 -25.08 -8.42
N THR A 257 14.88 -24.84 -7.46
CA THR A 257 14.69 -25.13 -6.03
C THR A 257 14.16 -23.95 -5.21
N TYR A 258 13.88 -22.82 -5.83
CA TYR A 258 13.33 -21.63 -5.17
C TYR A 258 12.21 -21.00 -5.99
N TYR A 259 11.47 -20.09 -5.37
CA TYR A 259 10.48 -19.23 -6.04
C TYR A 259 11.02 -17.81 -6.19
N ILE A 260 10.82 -17.16 -7.33
CA ILE A 260 11.12 -15.74 -7.51
C ILE A 260 9.91 -14.94 -7.06
N ILE A 261 10.10 -14.06 -6.09
CA ILE A 261 9.14 -13.00 -5.78
C ILE A 261 9.57 -11.76 -6.56
N ASP A 262 8.65 -11.27 -7.39
CA ASP A 262 8.84 -10.09 -8.25
C ASP A 262 7.56 -9.24 -8.24
N SER A 263 7.50 -8.20 -9.05
CA SER A 263 6.29 -7.41 -9.26
C SER A 263 6.10 -7.05 -10.73
N GLU A 264 4.88 -6.66 -11.12
CA GLU A 264 4.59 -6.20 -12.48
C GLU A 264 5.35 -4.91 -12.84
N GLY A 265 5.62 -4.06 -11.85
CA GLY A 265 6.51 -2.91 -11.95
C GLY A 265 7.92 -3.23 -11.44
N PRO A 266 8.79 -2.20 -11.34
CA PRO A 266 10.18 -2.41 -10.99
C PRO A 266 10.41 -3.06 -9.62
N SER A 267 11.31 -4.04 -9.60
CA SER A 267 11.84 -4.67 -8.39
C SER A 267 13.32 -4.34 -8.22
N HIS A 268 13.68 -3.88 -7.03
CA HIS A 268 15.05 -3.45 -6.73
C HIS A 268 15.54 -4.06 -5.42
N LYS A 269 16.76 -4.61 -5.46
CA LYS A 269 17.49 -4.96 -4.24
C LYS A 269 17.90 -3.70 -3.49
N ASN A 270 18.02 -3.79 -2.17
CA ASN A 270 18.59 -2.73 -1.36
C ASN A 270 19.94 -2.23 -1.93
N GLY A 271 20.10 -0.91 -2.04
CA GLY A 271 21.27 -0.25 -2.57
C GLY A 271 21.33 -0.14 -4.10
N ALA A 272 20.33 -0.63 -4.83
CA ALA A 272 20.21 -0.32 -6.25
C ALA A 272 19.87 1.16 -6.44
N SER A 273 20.62 1.84 -7.31
CA SER A 273 20.35 3.21 -7.71
C SER A 273 19.14 3.27 -8.63
N LEU A 274 18.16 4.11 -8.27
CA LEU A 274 17.02 4.41 -9.11
C LEU A 274 17.37 5.57 -10.05
N THR A 275 17.03 5.43 -11.32
CA THR A 275 17.42 6.38 -12.39
C THR A 275 16.19 6.92 -13.13
N ASN A 276 16.40 7.88 -14.03
CA ASN A 276 15.37 8.51 -14.84
C ASN A 276 14.23 9.08 -13.96
N GLY A 277 12.97 8.80 -14.30
CA GLY A 277 11.80 9.25 -13.54
C GLY A 277 11.77 8.75 -12.09
N TYR A 278 12.44 7.65 -11.76
CA TYR A 278 12.48 7.09 -10.40
C TYR A 278 13.52 7.74 -9.50
N THR A 279 14.45 8.53 -10.06
CA THR A 279 15.53 9.18 -9.29
C THR A 279 14.96 9.95 -8.11
N PRO A 280 15.38 9.67 -6.85
CA PRO A 280 14.90 10.42 -5.69
C PRO A 280 15.37 11.88 -5.74
N VAL A 281 14.43 12.81 -5.55
CA VAL A 281 14.69 14.25 -5.47
C VAL A 281 13.96 14.84 -4.26
N LEU A 282 14.51 15.89 -3.68
CA LEU A 282 13.80 16.68 -2.67
C LEU A 282 12.70 17.47 -3.36
N MET A 283 11.50 17.48 -2.80
CA MET A 283 10.38 18.28 -3.29
C MET A 283 9.68 19.02 -2.16
N ALA A 284 9.30 20.26 -2.44
CA ALA A 284 8.37 21.04 -1.63
C ALA A 284 7.18 21.43 -2.50
N MET A 285 5.96 21.16 -2.03
CA MET A 285 4.76 21.36 -2.83
C MET A 285 3.61 21.97 -2.04
N TYR A 286 2.77 22.74 -2.74
CA TYR A 286 1.51 23.20 -2.19
C TYR A 286 0.56 22.04 -1.92
N LYS A 287 0.12 21.97 -0.67
CA LYS A 287 -0.78 21.00 -0.09
C LYS A 287 -1.68 21.64 0.97
N GLY A 288 -2.11 22.89 0.79
CA GLY A 288 -3.24 23.55 1.49
C GLY A 288 -3.38 23.28 3.00
N ASP A 289 -3.87 22.09 3.37
CA ASP A 289 -4.01 21.57 4.73
C ASP A 289 -2.70 21.27 5.48
N ARG A 290 -1.53 21.46 4.86
CA ARG A 290 -0.24 21.09 5.45
C ARG A 290 0.60 22.30 5.82
N THR A 291 1.31 22.21 6.93
CA THR A 291 2.32 23.18 7.34
C THR A 291 3.56 22.40 7.74
N GLN A 292 4.70 22.68 7.11
CA GLN A 292 5.99 22.06 7.44
C GLN A 292 7.09 23.11 7.41
N PHE A 293 8.02 23.01 8.35
CA PHE A 293 9.18 23.91 8.48
C PHE A 293 8.80 25.40 8.50
N GLY A 294 7.69 25.73 9.16
CA GLY A 294 7.20 27.11 9.27
C GLY A 294 6.48 27.65 8.03
N ILE A 295 6.32 26.84 6.96
CA ILE A 295 5.66 27.25 5.72
C ILE A 295 4.25 26.66 5.66
N LYS A 296 3.24 27.52 5.78
CA LYS A 296 1.81 27.19 5.62
C LYS A 296 1.52 26.75 4.20
N GLY A 297 0.67 25.74 4.06
CA GLY A 297 0.36 25.11 2.79
C GLY A 297 1.47 24.23 2.21
N ALA A 298 2.63 24.07 2.85
CA ALA A 298 3.74 23.29 2.30
C ALA A 298 3.74 21.83 2.76
N ARG A 299 4.09 20.93 1.85
CA ARG A 299 4.58 19.57 2.15
C ARG A 299 5.96 19.37 1.55
N PHE A 300 6.89 18.86 2.36
CA PHE A 300 8.24 18.48 1.96
C PHE A 300 8.39 16.96 2.03
N SER A 301 9.03 16.39 1.02
CA SER A 301 9.33 14.96 0.98
C SER A 301 10.39 14.65 -0.07
N ILE A 302 10.89 13.41 -0.06
CA ILE A 302 11.68 12.86 -1.15
C ILE A 302 10.75 12.11 -2.09
N TYR A 303 10.68 12.55 -3.35
CA TYR A 303 9.79 12.03 -4.40
C TYR A 303 10.62 11.43 -5.55
N PRO A 304 10.04 10.53 -6.36
CA PRO A 304 10.59 10.22 -7.67
C PRO A 304 10.53 11.47 -8.57
N LYS A 305 11.63 11.77 -9.28
CA LYS A 305 11.78 12.93 -10.19
C LYS A 305 10.59 13.10 -11.15
N GLY A 306 10.09 11.99 -11.71
CA GLY A 306 8.98 11.98 -12.65
C GLY A 306 7.59 11.88 -12.00
N GLY A 307 7.49 11.68 -10.68
CA GLY A 307 6.21 11.38 -10.04
C GLY A 307 5.29 12.58 -9.86
N ARG A 308 5.82 13.81 -10.00
CA ARG A 308 5.00 15.02 -10.00
C ARG A 308 5.55 16.04 -10.97
N ARG A 309 4.65 16.83 -11.56
CA ARG A 309 5.03 18.01 -12.32
C ARG A 309 5.74 19.01 -11.38
N VAL A 310 6.98 19.32 -11.70
CA VAL A 310 7.79 20.33 -11.02
C VAL A 310 7.60 21.66 -11.73
N SER A 311 7.30 22.71 -10.97
CA SER A 311 7.23 24.09 -11.45
C SER A 311 8.63 24.66 -11.69
N GLU A 312 9.57 24.38 -10.78
CA GLU A 312 10.93 24.91 -10.82
C GLU A 312 11.92 23.98 -10.10
N TYR A 313 13.14 23.89 -10.61
CA TYR A 313 14.26 23.21 -9.94
C TYR A 313 15.18 24.26 -9.29
N ILE A 314 15.49 24.10 -8.00
CA ILE A 314 16.17 25.08 -7.13
C ILE A 314 17.32 24.48 -6.32
#